data_AF-A0A7V9VP31-F1
#
_entry.id   AF-A0A7V9VP31-F1
#
_cell.length_a   1.000
_cell.length_b   1.000
_cell.length_c   1.000
_cell.angle_alpha   90.00
_cell.angle_beta   90.00
_cell.angle_gamma   90.00
#
_symmetry.space_group_name_H-M   'P 1'
#
loop_
_entity.id
_entity.type
_entity.pdbx_description
1 polymer ?
#
loop_
_entity_poly.entity_id
_entity_poly.type
_entity_poly.pdbx_seq_one_letter_code
_entity_poly.pdbx_strand_id
1 'polypeptide(L)'
;MGQLDGGRMLVALSREIVGIFRDSVGKGPDQCRTYWAGKDMVVVLLSGGYTAAEQTLFEAGRGSTVQESRHAIQQALGARMRSAVESVAGRQVIAFMSASHQAPDLSAELFVFAPQSGDRNIT
;
A
#
# COMPACT_ATOMS: atom_id res chain seq x y z
N MET A 1 -15.31 20.06 2.04
CA MET A 1 -14.66 19.25 0.98
C MET A 1 -15.67 18.19 0.57
N GLY A 2 -16.05 18.13 -0.71
CA GLY A 2 -17.06 17.18 -1.19
C GLY A 2 -16.52 15.75 -1.19
N GLN A 3 -17.34 14.80 -0.74
CA GLN A 3 -17.03 13.38 -0.74
C GLN A 3 -16.69 12.93 -2.17
N LEU A 4 -15.51 12.35 -2.37
CA LEU A 4 -15.15 11.73 -3.64
C LEU A 4 -16.09 10.56 -3.89
N ASP A 5 -16.57 10.37 -5.12
CA ASP A 5 -17.20 9.09 -5.45
C ASP A 5 -16.17 7.95 -5.31
N GLY A 6 -16.66 6.72 -5.13
CA GLY A 6 -15.80 5.58 -4.82
C GLY A 6 -14.66 5.38 -5.81
N GLY A 7 -14.89 5.63 -7.11
CA GLY A 7 -13.86 5.55 -8.14
C GLY A 7 -12.79 6.63 -8.01
N ARG A 8 -13.19 7.91 -7.85
CA ARG A 8 -12.25 9.02 -7.66
C ARG A 8 -11.42 8.86 -6.39
N MET A 9 -12.00 8.31 -5.32
CA MET A 9 -11.30 8.02 -4.07
C MET A 9 -10.17 7.00 -4.28
N LEU A 10 -10.43 5.88 -4.95
CA LEU A 10 -9.41 4.84 -5.21
C LEU A 10 -8.25 5.36 -6.05
N VAL A 11 -8.54 6.23 -7.03
CA VAL A 11 -7.50 6.89 -7.84
C VAL A 11 -6.68 7.86 -7.00
N ALA A 12 -7.31 8.64 -6.11
CA ALA A 12 -6.61 9.54 -5.19
C ALA A 12 -5.68 8.77 -4.24
N LEU A 13 -6.16 7.67 -3.64
CA LEU A 13 -5.35 6.78 -2.80
C LEU A 13 -4.12 6.26 -3.54
N SER A 14 -4.30 5.78 -4.77
CA SER A 14 -3.19 5.27 -5.58
C SER A 14 -2.10 6.35 -5.80
N ARG A 15 -2.50 7.61 -6.02
CA ARG A 15 -1.56 8.72 -6.21
C ARG A 15 -0.80 9.07 -4.94
N GLU A 16 -1.48 9.12 -3.80
CA GLU A 16 -0.85 9.40 -2.50
C GLU A 16 0.19 8.34 -2.16
N ILE A 17 -0.15 7.05 -2.32
CA ILE A 17 0.78 5.94 -2.04
C ILE A 17 2.02 6.00 -2.94
N VAL A 18 1.84 6.20 -4.26
CA VAL A 18 2.98 6.39 -5.19
C VAL A 18 3.86 7.56 -4.76
N GLY A 19 3.25 8.66 -4.30
CA GLY A 19 3.97 9.82 -3.79
C GLY A 19 4.83 9.49 -2.58
N ILE A 20 4.26 8.77 -1.61
CA ILE A 20 4.97 8.37 -0.39
C ILE A 20 6.20 7.52 -0.72
N PHE A 21 6.10 6.53 -1.61
CA PHE A 21 7.24 5.72 -2.02
C PHE A 21 8.31 6.56 -2.71
N ARG A 22 7.94 7.36 -3.71
CA ARG A 22 8.87 8.22 -4.44
C ARG A 22 9.63 9.17 -3.51
N ASP A 23 8.93 9.81 -2.58
CA ASP A 23 9.54 10.78 -1.67
C ASP A 23 10.46 10.11 -0.61
N SER A 24 10.21 8.84 -0.28
CA SER A 24 10.91 8.16 0.82
C SER A 24 12.07 7.28 0.36
N VAL A 25 11.95 6.62 -0.79
CA VAL A 25 12.97 5.69 -1.32
C VAL A 25 13.47 6.07 -2.72
N GLY A 26 13.14 7.27 -3.20
CA GLY A 26 13.62 7.83 -4.46
C GLY A 26 12.96 7.23 -5.71
N LYS A 27 12.38 6.03 -5.63
CA LYS A 27 11.66 5.36 -6.71
C LYS A 27 10.29 4.88 -6.23
N GLY A 28 9.25 5.29 -6.96
CA GLY A 28 7.90 4.76 -6.78
C GLY A 28 7.68 3.46 -7.56
N PRO A 29 6.57 2.76 -7.29
CA PRO A 29 6.16 1.61 -8.10
C PRO A 29 5.77 2.06 -9.51
N ASP A 30 6.00 1.20 -10.52
CA ASP A 30 5.70 1.51 -11.92
C ASP A 30 4.19 1.51 -12.18
N GLN A 31 3.45 0.67 -11.46
CA GLN A 31 1.99 0.70 -11.46
C GLN A 31 1.45 0.62 -10.03
N CYS A 32 0.34 1.30 -9.80
CA CYS A 32 -0.39 1.30 -8.55
C CYS A 32 -1.89 1.29 -8.84
N ARG A 33 -2.62 0.35 -8.22
CA ARG A 33 -4.08 0.26 -8.32
C ARG A 33 -4.68 0.00 -6.95
N THR A 34 -5.71 0.74 -6.60
CA THR A 34 -6.44 0.54 -5.34
C THR A 34 -7.82 -0.04 -5.62
N TYR A 35 -8.23 -1.02 -4.81
CA TYR A 35 -9.50 -1.71 -4.90
C TYR A 35 -10.19 -1.74 -3.53
N TRP A 36 -11.51 -1.67 -3.54
CA TRP A 36 -12.29 -2.08 -2.37
C TRP A 36 -12.24 -3.60 -2.22
N ALA A 37 -12.06 -4.08 -0.99
CA ALA A 37 -12.13 -5.48 -0.60
C ALA A 37 -13.23 -5.64 0.46
N GLY A 38 -14.50 -5.62 0.02
CA GLY A 38 -15.64 -5.51 0.92
C GLY A 38 -15.92 -4.05 1.33
N LYS A 39 -16.64 -3.87 2.45
CA LYS A 39 -17.11 -2.54 2.90
C LYS A 39 -16.07 -1.73 3.66
N ASP A 40 -15.19 -2.41 4.38
CA ASP A 40 -14.33 -1.80 5.41
C ASP A 40 -12.86 -2.01 5.13
N MET A 41 -12.49 -2.26 3.88
CA MET A 41 -11.10 -2.50 3.53
C MET A 41 -10.80 -2.06 2.11
N VAL A 42 -9.62 -1.47 1.93
CA VAL A 42 -9.00 -1.27 0.61
C VAL A 42 -7.70 -2.04 0.52
N VAL A 43 -7.41 -2.51 -0.69
CA VAL A 43 -6.14 -3.12 -1.06
C VAL A 43 -5.50 -2.26 -2.13
N VAL A 44 -4.26 -1.88 -1.91
CA VAL A 44 -3.41 -1.20 -2.90
C VAL A 44 -2.43 -2.23 -3.45
N LEU A 45 -2.52 -2.51 -4.73
CA LEU A 45 -1.57 -3.36 -5.46
C LEU A 45 -0.54 -2.49 -6.13
N LEU A 46 0.72 -2.79 -5.85
CA LEU A 46 1.90 -2.16 -6.41
C LEU A 46 2.63 -3.19 -7.26
N SER A 47 3.14 -2.79 -8.42
CA SER A 47 4.00 -3.63 -9.24
C SER A 47 5.13 -2.82 -9.83
N GLY A 48 6.26 -3.47 -10.06
CA GLY A 48 7.44 -2.77 -10.54
C GLY A 48 8.12 -2.00 -9.42
N GLY A 49 9.02 -1.11 -9.80
CA GLY A 49 9.71 -0.26 -8.83
C GLY A 49 10.95 -0.89 -8.20
N TYR A 50 11.41 -2.06 -8.67
CA TYR A 50 12.74 -2.57 -8.29
C TYR A 50 13.79 -1.48 -8.47
N THR A 51 14.51 -1.19 -7.38
CA THR A 51 15.75 -0.43 -7.47
C THR A 51 16.81 -1.29 -8.14
N ALA A 52 17.84 -0.66 -8.70
CA ALA A 52 18.96 -1.40 -9.29
C ALA A 52 19.61 -2.36 -8.27
N ALA A 53 19.72 -1.95 -7.00
CA ALA A 53 20.27 -2.77 -5.93
C ALA A 53 19.40 -4.01 -5.63
N GLU A 54 18.07 -3.85 -5.59
CA GLU A 54 17.14 -4.98 -5.41
C GLU A 54 17.24 -5.97 -6.56
N GLN A 55 17.37 -5.48 -7.80
CA GLN A 55 17.48 -6.34 -8.98
C GLN A 55 18.77 -7.17 -8.92
N THR A 56 19.90 -6.54 -8.61
CA THR A 56 21.19 -7.24 -8.45
C THR A 56 21.13 -8.32 -7.36
N LEU A 57 20.52 -8.02 -6.21
CA LEU A 57 20.37 -8.99 -5.13
C LEU A 57 19.47 -10.17 -5.53
N PHE A 58 18.36 -9.88 -6.21
CA PHE A 58 17.44 -10.92 -6.68
C PHE A 58 18.13 -11.86 -7.68
N GLU A 59 18.83 -11.32 -8.68
CA GLU A 59 19.60 -12.10 -9.67
C GLU A 59 20.73 -12.93 -9.03
N ALA A 60 21.31 -12.45 -7.93
CA ALA A 60 22.30 -13.18 -7.15
C ALA A 60 21.69 -14.26 -6.21
N GLY A 61 20.39 -14.57 -6.35
CA GLY A 61 19.70 -15.57 -5.53
C GLY A 61 19.35 -15.10 -4.11
N ARG A 62 19.39 -13.79 -3.83
CA ARG A 62 19.13 -13.21 -2.50
C ARG A 62 17.71 -12.66 -2.37
N GLY A 63 16.74 -13.38 -2.93
CA GLY A 63 15.33 -12.98 -2.94
C GLY A 63 14.73 -12.75 -1.55
N SER A 64 15.10 -13.54 -0.54
CA SER A 64 14.64 -13.34 0.84
C SER A 64 15.11 -12.00 1.41
N THR A 65 16.35 -11.60 1.15
CA THR A 65 16.89 -10.30 1.58
C THR A 65 16.14 -9.14 0.91
N VAL A 66 15.79 -9.27 -0.37
CA VAL A 66 14.95 -8.28 -1.07
C VAL A 66 13.56 -8.21 -0.43
N GLN A 67 12.95 -9.35 -0.12
CA GLN A 67 11.64 -9.41 0.53
C GLN A 67 11.64 -8.76 1.91
N GLU A 68 12.62 -9.08 2.75
CA GLU A 68 12.79 -8.53 4.09
C GLU A 68 13.03 -7.02 4.04
N SER A 69 13.89 -6.55 3.13
CA SER A 69 14.18 -5.13 2.94
C SER A 69 12.93 -4.36 2.54
N ARG A 70 12.15 -4.88 1.58
CA ARG A 70 10.88 -4.27 1.18
C ARG A 70 9.95 -4.18 2.36
N HIS A 71 9.71 -5.32 3.03
CA HIS A 71 8.81 -5.38 4.17
C HIS A 71 9.19 -4.35 5.24
N ALA A 72 10.49 -4.23 5.57
CA ALA A 72 10.98 -3.25 6.53
C ALA A 72 10.68 -1.80 6.11
N ILE A 73 10.92 -1.45 4.83
CA ILE A 73 10.59 -0.14 4.28
C ILE A 73 9.08 0.12 4.39
N GLN A 74 8.25 -0.83 3.99
CA GLN A 74 6.79 -0.68 3.98
C GLN A 74 6.23 -0.53 5.40
N GLN A 75 6.76 -1.27 6.37
CA GLN A 75 6.43 -1.09 7.78
C GLN A 75 6.82 0.31 8.28
N ALA A 76 8.02 0.79 7.92
CA ALA A 76 8.47 2.14 8.29
C ALA A 76 7.58 3.24 7.68
N LEU A 77 7.04 3.02 6.48
CA LEU A 77 6.12 3.93 5.80
C LEU A 77 4.66 3.76 6.26
N GLY A 78 4.34 2.71 7.02
CA GLY A 78 2.97 2.35 7.39
C GLY A 78 2.20 3.44 8.14
N ALA A 79 2.86 4.24 8.98
CA ALA A 79 2.22 5.37 9.63
C ALA A 79 1.79 6.46 8.63
N ARG A 80 2.70 6.84 7.72
CA ARG A 80 2.44 7.86 6.68
C ARG A 80 1.37 7.39 5.70
N MET A 81 1.42 6.13 5.28
CA MET A 81 0.41 5.55 4.41
C MET A 81 -0.97 5.53 5.07
N ARG A 82 -1.08 5.08 6.33
CA ARG A 82 -2.34 5.13 7.08
C ARG A 82 -2.94 6.53 7.10
N SER A 83 -2.16 7.54 7.49
CA SER A 83 -2.66 8.92 7.55
C SER A 83 -3.12 9.45 6.20
N ALA A 84 -2.42 9.12 5.12
CA ALA A 84 -2.86 9.48 3.77
C ALA A 84 -4.18 8.80 3.38
N VAL A 85 -4.31 7.50 3.67
CA VAL A 85 -5.54 6.74 3.42
C VAL A 85 -6.72 7.31 4.21
N GLU A 86 -6.52 7.59 5.50
CA GLU A 86 -7.54 8.19 6.37
C GLU A 86 -7.98 9.57 5.86
N SER A 87 -7.03 10.42 5.45
CA SER A 87 -7.31 11.75 4.92
C SER A 87 -8.13 11.71 3.63
N VAL A 88 -7.87 10.75 2.75
CA VAL A 88 -8.57 10.62 1.46
C VAL A 88 -9.93 9.95 1.64
N ALA A 89 -10.01 8.90 2.47
CA ALA A 89 -11.21 8.11 2.66
C ALA A 89 -12.19 8.73 3.69
N GLY A 90 -11.71 9.63 4.56
CA GLY A 90 -12.50 10.18 5.66
C GLY A 90 -12.89 9.13 6.70
N ARG A 91 -12.14 8.03 6.80
CA ARG A 91 -12.40 6.89 7.68
C ARG A 91 -11.13 6.50 8.41
N GLN A 92 -11.25 6.20 9.70
CA GLN A 92 -10.14 5.72 10.51
C GLN A 92 -9.68 4.33 10.04
N VAL A 93 -8.37 4.13 9.91
CA VAL A 93 -7.75 2.84 9.63
C VAL A 93 -7.35 2.18 10.95
N ILE A 94 -7.91 1.01 11.24
CA ILE A 94 -7.66 0.25 12.48
C ILE A 94 -6.54 -0.79 12.32
N ALA A 95 -6.24 -1.21 11.09
CA ALA A 95 -5.15 -2.13 10.81
C ALA A 95 -4.49 -1.82 9.45
N PHE A 96 -3.17 -2.00 9.40
CA PHE A 96 -2.35 -1.92 8.20
C PHE A 96 -1.47 -3.17 8.11
N MET A 97 -1.41 -3.77 6.93
CA MET A 97 -0.58 -4.93 6.64
C MET A 97 0.08 -4.75 5.28
N SER A 98 1.31 -5.27 5.15
CA SER A 98 2.08 -5.24 3.91
C SER A 98 2.61 -6.63 3.59
N ALA A 99 2.53 -7.03 2.32
CA ALA A 99 3.13 -8.23 1.80
C ALA A 99 3.78 -7.95 0.44
N SER A 100 4.91 -8.60 0.16
CA SER A 100 5.61 -8.49 -1.12
C SER A 100 5.95 -9.86 -1.70
N HIS A 101 6.04 -9.90 -3.03
CA HIS A 101 6.41 -11.04 -3.85
C HIS A 101 7.42 -10.58 -4.90
N GLN A 102 8.43 -11.39 -5.20
CA GLN A 102 9.57 -11.00 -6.04
C GLN A 102 9.39 -11.39 -7.51
N ALA A 103 8.75 -12.53 -7.80
CA ALA A 103 8.56 -13.03 -9.17
C ALA A 103 7.18 -13.72 -9.37
N PRO A 104 6.11 -12.96 -9.64
CA PRO A 104 6.13 -11.58 -10.15
C PRO A 104 6.45 -10.55 -9.06
N ASP A 105 7.02 -9.41 -9.48
CA ASP A 105 7.26 -8.25 -8.61
C ASP A 105 5.93 -7.56 -8.28
N LEU A 106 5.43 -7.87 -7.08
CA LEU A 106 4.18 -7.37 -6.56
C LEU A 106 4.33 -7.00 -5.09
N SER A 107 3.59 -5.99 -4.67
CA SER A 107 3.33 -5.74 -3.25
C SER A 107 1.86 -5.40 -3.04
N ALA A 108 1.32 -5.82 -1.90
CA ALA A 108 -0.04 -5.56 -1.49
C ALA A 108 -0.02 -4.83 -0.15
N GLU A 109 -0.63 -3.66 -0.13
CA GLU A 109 -0.83 -2.86 1.08
C GLU A 109 -2.32 -2.89 1.42
N LEU A 110 -2.64 -3.39 2.62
CA LEU A 110 -4.00 -3.64 3.06
C LEU A 110 -4.34 -2.66 4.18
N PHE A 111 -5.44 -1.94 4.04
CA PHE A 111 -5.92 -0.98 5.03
C PHE A 111 -7.34 -1.36 5.43
N VAL A 112 -7.52 -1.72 6.71
CA VAL A 112 -8.82 -2.04 7.29
C VAL A 112 -9.33 -0.81 8.02
N PHE A 113 -10.52 -0.35 7.66
CA PHE A 113 -11.20 0.76 8.29
C PHE A 113 -12.00 0.32 9.51
N ALA A 114 -12.24 1.25 10.43
CA ALA A 114 -13.23 1.06 11.48
C ALA A 114 -14.60 0.74 10.86
N PRO A 115 -15.36 -0.22 11.44
CA PRO A 115 -16.70 -0.55 10.97
C PRO A 115 -17.61 0.68 11.09
N GLN A 116 -18.52 0.84 10.14
CA GLN A 116 -19.58 1.83 10.26
C GLN A 116 -20.58 1.36 11.33
N SER A 117 -21.12 2.29 12.12
CA SER A 117 -21.99 1.96 13.26
C SER A 117 -23.08 0.96 12.87
N GLY A 118 -23.08 -0.22 13.51
CA GLY A 118 -24.06 -1.29 13.29
C GLY A 118 -23.52 -2.57 12.64
N ASP A 119 -22.31 -2.55 12.04
CA ASP A 119 -21.69 -3.75 11.46
C ASP A 119 -20.81 -4.49 12.50
N ARG A 120 -20.76 -5.84 12.41
CA ARG A 120 -19.89 -6.67 13.27
C ARG A 120 -18.43 -6.40 12.94
N ASN A 121 -17.64 -6.22 13.98
CA ASN A 121 -16.20 -6.07 13.88
C ASN A 121 -15.55 -7.41 13.50
N ILE A 122 -14.49 -7.37 12.70
CA ILE A 122 -13.68 -8.57 12.41
C ILE A 122 -12.69 -8.88 13.55
N THR A 123 -12.57 -7.96 14.51
CA THR A 123 -11.77 -8.03 15.74
C THR A 123 -12.65 -8.11 16.98
#